data_AF-A0A2P4SGR3-F1
#
_entry.id   AF-A0A2P4SGR3-F1
#
_cell.length_a   1.000
_cell.length_b   1.000
_cell.length_c   1.000
_cell.angle_alpha   90.00
_cell.angle_beta   90.00
_cell.angle_gamma   90.00
#
_symmetry.space_group_name_H-M   'P 1'
#
loop_
_entity.id
_entity.type
_entity.pdbx_description
1 polymer ?
#
loop_
_entity_poly.entity_id
_entity_poly.type
_entity_poly.pdbx_seq_one_letter_code
_entity_poly.pdbx_strand_id
1 'polypeptide(L)'
;NSNDKMSLIRIENCPDHSMFFQYYGELHGEPVVLKCPSPRYKHVDFSALTHNITWYKNDSKTMVLGRDEDPRIWAKGDALWFLPARQEDSGVYICTRRNNSYCAEVSIQLTVVQKAAAREIAYHQVLFTFTSGKIVCPNLWEFKTNRTNVELQWYKDALLLEDDSEKFVFLKESSSLFFTSVLPTDSGYYTCKMAFPYEGVTYEITRTIKLRTVEQEKKITPIIVYPTQKTTSAALEERTAKLNGLAAKE
;
A
#
# COMPACT_ATOMS: atom_id res chain seq x y z
N ASN A 1 -18.88 51.07 -17.24
CA ASN A 1 -18.51 50.02 -18.22
C ASN A 1 -17.66 48.98 -17.53
N SER A 2 -18.36 47.97 -17.00
CA SER A 2 -17.82 46.73 -16.47
C SER A 2 -17.28 45.88 -17.62
N ASN A 3 -16.08 45.32 -17.48
CA ASN A 3 -15.82 43.88 -17.64
C ASN A 3 -14.32 43.61 -17.55
N ASP A 4 -13.86 43.43 -16.32
CA ASP A 4 -12.63 42.72 -16.01
C ASP A 4 -12.89 41.22 -16.28
N LYS A 5 -12.47 40.74 -17.45
CA LYS A 5 -12.48 39.30 -17.77
C LYS A 5 -11.18 38.70 -17.24
N MET A 6 -11.21 38.28 -15.98
CA MET A 6 -10.23 37.37 -15.40
C MET A 6 -10.14 36.13 -16.30
N SER A 7 -9.08 36.06 -17.10
CA SER A 7 -8.83 34.96 -18.02
C SER A 7 -8.61 33.68 -17.21
N LEU A 8 -9.59 32.78 -17.27
CA LEU A 8 -9.46 31.39 -16.83
C LEU A 8 -8.22 30.80 -17.52
N ILE A 9 -7.15 30.58 -16.76
CA ILE A 9 -5.94 29.91 -17.22
C ILE A 9 -6.34 28.51 -17.66
N ARG A 10 -6.24 28.26 -18.97
CA ARG A 10 -6.39 26.94 -19.55
C ARG A 10 -5.21 26.10 -19.05
N ILE A 11 -5.44 25.20 -18.09
CA ILE A 11 -4.42 24.26 -17.63
C ILE A 11 -4.18 23.28 -18.79
N GLU A 12 -3.10 23.50 -19.53
CA GLU A 12 -2.63 22.55 -20.53
C GLU A 12 -2.30 21.23 -19.85
N ASN A 13 -2.99 20.16 -20.25
CA ASN A 13 -2.75 18.78 -19.81
C ASN A 13 -1.28 18.42 -20.00
N CYS A 14 -0.64 17.74 -19.03
CA CYS A 14 0.73 17.26 -19.20
C CYS A 14 0.79 16.33 -20.45
N PRO A 15 1.54 16.68 -21.52
CA PRO A 15 1.46 15.98 -22.80
C PRO A 15 2.10 14.58 -22.78
N ASP A 16 2.94 14.30 -21.78
CA ASP A 16 3.78 13.11 -21.75
C ASP A 16 4.07 12.71 -20.30
N HIS A 17 3.43 11.63 -19.85
CA HIS A 17 3.91 10.63 -18.87
C HIS A 17 3.01 10.26 -17.69
N SER A 18 2.82 8.92 -17.62
CA SER A 18 2.70 8.07 -16.43
C SER A 18 1.55 8.36 -15.48
N MET A 19 0.35 7.90 -15.84
CA MET A 19 -0.74 7.66 -14.89
C MET A 19 -0.34 6.54 -13.92
N PHE A 20 0.19 6.93 -12.76
CA PHE A 20 0.26 6.04 -11.61
C PHE A 20 -1.12 6.04 -10.94
N PHE A 21 -1.67 4.85 -10.71
CA PHE A 21 -2.90 4.68 -9.97
C PHE A 21 -2.57 4.21 -8.57
N GLN A 22 -2.90 5.03 -7.58
CA GLN A 22 -2.81 4.65 -6.17
C GLN A 22 -4.21 4.58 -5.56
N TYR A 23 -4.47 3.53 -4.79
CA TYR A 23 -5.75 3.33 -4.11
C TYR A 23 -5.57 3.52 -2.61
N TYR A 24 -6.44 4.36 -2.03
CA TYR A 24 -6.57 4.55 -0.59
C TYR A 24 -7.99 4.17 -0.19
N GLY A 25 -8.10 3.16 0.66
CA GLY A 25 -9.34 2.79 1.32
C GLY A 25 -9.26 3.23 2.78
N GLU A 26 -10.17 4.10 3.19
CA GLU A 26 -10.09 4.85 4.44
C GLU A 26 -11.44 4.86 5.17
N LEU A 27 -11.43 5.12 6.48
CA LEU A 27 -12.66 5.13 7.28
C LEU A 27 -13.19 6.55 7.49
N HIS A 28 -14.51 6.67 7.44
CA HIS A 28 -15.23 7.90 7.77
C HIS A 28 -14.92 8.34 9.20
N GLY A 29 -14.60 9.63 9.36
CA GLY A 29 -14.27 10.22 10.65
C GLY A 29 -12.79 10.09 11.06
N GLU A 30 -11.96 9.41 10.26
CA GLU A 30 -10.53 9.24 10.55
C GLU A 30 -9.65 10.18 9.70
N PRO A 31 -8.45 10.53 10.17
CA PRO A 31 -7.45 11.26 9.39
C PRO A 31 -7.02 10.49 8.13
N VAL A 32 -6.94 11.21 7.00
CA VAL A 32 -6.43 10.66 5.72
C VAL A 32 -5.35 11.58 5.17
N VAL A 33 -4.30 10.97 4.63
CA VAL A 33 -3.22 11.68 3.95
C VAL A 33 -2.97 11.02 2.61
N LEU A 34 -3.30 11.74 1.53
CA LEU A 34 -2.97 11.33 0.17
C LEU A 34 -1.60 11.89 -0.16
N LYS A 35 -0.59 11.02 -0.28
CA LYS A 35 0.74 11.44 -0.70
C LYS A 35 0.83 11.44 -2.21
N CYS A 36 1.30 12.54 -2.79
CA CYS A 36 1.63 12.59 -4.20
C CYS A 36 2.93 11.80 -4.45
N PRO A 37 2.91 10.65 -5.14
CA PRO A 37 4.12 9.87 -5.38
C PRO A 37 5.16 10.71 -6.14
N SER A 38 6.44 10.52 -5.82
CA SER A 38 7.54 11.03 -6.63
C SER A 38 7.94 9.94 -7.61
N PRO A 39 7.48 9.93 -8.87
CA PRO A 39 7.89 8.92 -9.83
C PRO A 39 9.40 9.02 -10.05
N ARG A 40 10.13 7.92 -9.91
CA ARG A 40 11.51 7.86 -10.39
C ARG A 40 11.46 7.65 -11.89
N TYR A 41 11.72 8.71 -12.66
CA TYR A 41 11.85 8.61 -14.11
C TYR A 41 13.32 8.81 -14.51
N LYS A 42 13.87 7.86 -15.29
CA LYS A 42 15.24 7.88 -15.83
C LYS A 42 16.34 8.28 -14.81
N HIS A 43 16.35 7.66 -13.63
CA HIS A 43 17.36 7.90 -12.58
C HIS A 43 17.45 9.33 -12.02
N VAL A 44 16.48 10.20 -12.31
CA VAL A 44 16.41 11.53 -11.71
C VAL A 44 15.58 11.46 -10.43
N ASP A 45 16.19 11.88 -9.31
CA ASP A 45 15.50 11.98 -8.03
C ASP A 45 14.76 13.31 -7.93
N PHE A 46 13.43 13.26 -8.10
CA PHE A 46 12.56 14.42 -8.03
C PHE A 46 12.12 14.78 -6.61
N SER A 47 12.75 14.23 -5.58
CA SER A 47 12.50 14.56 -4.17
C SER A 47 12.71 16.05 -3.86
N ALA A 48 13.52 16.77 -4.64
CA ALA A 48 13.74 18.22 -4.50
C ALA A 48 12.66 19.09 -5.19
N LEU A 49 11.72 18.50 -5.95
CA LEU A 49 10.66 19.21 -6.68
C LEU A 49 9.41 19.52 -5.85
N THR A 50 9.49 19.49 -4.52
CA THR A 50 8.36 19.69 -3.59
C THR A 50 7.62 21.02 -3.73
N HIS A 51 8.17 21.99 -4.47
CA HIS A 51 7.73 23.37 -4.42
C HIS A 51 6.51 23.70 -5.31
N ASN A 52 6.18 22.86 -6.31
CA ASN A 52 5.08 23.12 -7.26
C ASN A 52 4.18 21.89 -7.44
N ILE A 53 3.53 21.46 -6.35
CA ILE A 53 2.52 20.39 -6.38
C ILE A 53 1.14 21.02 -6.31
N THR A 54 0.29 20.67 -7.28
CA THR A 54 -1.10 21.12 -7.31
C THR A 54 -2.03 19.92 -7.23
N TRP A 55 -3.17 20.10 -6.55
CA TRP A 55 -4.15 19.05 -6.31
C TRP A 55 -5.49 19.44 -6.91
N TYR A 56 -6.15 18.48 -7.56
CA TYR A 56 -7.46 18.66 -8.19
C TYR A 56 -8.34 17.45 -7.88
N LYS A 57 -9.65 17.68 -7.71
CA LYS A 57 -10.63 16.59 -7.71
C LYS A 57 -11.22 16.45 -9.11
N ASN A 58 -11.17 15.25 -9.68
CA ASN A 58 -11.47 15.01 -11.10
C ASN A 58 -12.92 15.38 -11.50
N ASP A 59 -13.86 15.27 -10.58
CA ASP A 59 -15.28 15.57 -10.77
C ASP A 59 -15.57 17.08 -10.92
N SER A 60 -14.77 17.94 -10.29
CA SER A 60 -15.07 19.37 -10.18
C SER A 60 -14.20 20.26 -11.06
N LYS A 61 -13.07 19.76 -11.58
CA LYS A 61 -12.01 20.57 -12.27
C LYS A 61 -11.52 21.79 -11.48
N THR A 62 -12.05 22.01 -10.28
CA THR A 62 -11.58 23.01 -9.34
C THR A 62 -10.33 22.45 -8.68
N MET A 63 -9.33 23.31 -8.55
CA MET A 63 -8.25 23.04 -7.62
C MET A 63 -8.87 22.77 -6.25
N VAL A 64 -8.27 21.85 -5.49
CA VAL A 64 -8.52 21.82 -4.05
C VAL A 64 -7.88 23.08 -3.50
N LEU A 65 -8.62 24.19 -3.57
CA LEU A 65 -8.24 25.47 -3.00
C LEU A 65 -8.13 25.24 -1.49
N GLY A 66 -7.09 25.82 -0.89
CA GLY A 66 -6.67 25.49 0.47
C GLY A 66 -7.71 25.79 1.55
N ARG A 67 -7.22 25.81 2.79
CA ARG A 67 -7.92 25.86 4.09
C ARG A 67 -9.11 26.83 4.25
N ASP A 68 -9.35 27.73 3.30
CA ASP A 68 -10.39 28.77 3.36
C ASP A 68 -11.80 28.26 3.00
N GLU A 69 -11.94 27.26 2.12
CA GLU A 69 -13.26 26.70 1.73
C GLU A 69 -13.70 25.53 2.64
N ASP A 70 -12.80 24.59 2.90
CA ASP A 70 -12.97 23.52 3.90
C ASP A 70 -11.70 23.44 4.76
N PRO A 71 -11.70 23.94 6.01
CA PRO A 71 -10.51 23.93 6.86
C PRO A 71 -10.03 22.53 7.22
N ARG A 72 -10.87 21.51 7.02
CA ARG A 72 -10.60 20.10 7.22
C ARG A 72 -9.67 19.52 6.16
N ILE A 73 -9.62 20.15 4.98
CA ILE A 73 -8.85 19.70 3.82
C ILE A 73 -7.78 20.74 3.50
N TRP A 74 -6.51 20.32 3.51
CA TRP A 74 -5.43 21.23 3.13
C TRP A 74 -4.25 20.49 2.52
N ALA A 75 -3.54 21.16 1.63
CA ALA A 75 -2.27 20.68 1.12
C ALA A 75 -1.12 21.11 2.05
N LYS A 76 -0.22 20.18 2.37
CA LYS A 76 1.02 20.47 3.11
C LYS A 76 2.16 19.64 2.53
N GLY A 77 3.18 20.32 2.01
CA GLY A 77 4.29 19.65 1.31
C GLY A 77 3.78 18.92 0.05
N ASP A 78 4.07 17.63 -0.06
CA ASP A 78 3.62 16.77 -1.16
C ASP A 78 2.36 15.97 -0.86
N ALA A 79 1.63 16.33 0.21
CA ALA A 79 0.48 15.58 0.68
C ALA A 79 -0.79 16.45 0.80
N LEU A 80 -1.93 15.82 0.50
CA LEU A 80 -3.26 16.36 0.75
C LEU A 80 -3.84 15.70 2.01
N TRP A 81 -4.17 16.51 3.00
CA TRP A 81 -4.65 16.09 4.31
C TRP A 81 -6.17 16.26 4.41
N PHE A 82 -6.83 15.31 5.08
CA PHE A 82 -8.24 15.35 5.44
C PHE A 82 -8.37 15.01 6.93
N LEU A 83 -8.85 15.94 7.74
CA LEU A 83 -8.85 15.78 9.20
C LEU A 83 -10.16 16.27 9.86
N PRO A 84 -11.19 15.42 9.97
CA PRO A 84 -11.27 14.02 9.52
C PRO A 84 -11.72 13.87 8.06
N ALA A 85 -11.65 12.69 7.46
CA ALA A 85 -12.27 12.39 6.16
C ALA A 85 -13.78 12.08 6.28
N ARG A 86 -14.54 12.37 5.23
CA ARG A 86 -15.98 12.14 5.08
C ARG A 86 -16.28 11.29 3.85
N GLN A 87 -17.46 10.68 3.81
CA GLN A 87 -17.84 9.80 2.71
C GLN A 87 -17.92 10.54 1.37
N GLU A 88 -18.37 11.80 1.40
CA GLU A 88 -18.41 12.74 0.27
C GLU A 88 -17.04 13.09 -0.33
N ASP A 89 -15.96 12.87 0.43
CA ASP A 89 -14.59 13.05 -0.06
C ASP A 89 -14.15 11.90 -0.98
N SER A 90 -14.91 10.81 -1.09
CA SER A 90 -14.58 9.72 -2.01
C SER A 90 -14.52 10.23 -3.45
N GLY A 91 -13.50 9.81 -4.20
CA GLY A 91 -13.29 10.27 -5.57
C GLY A 91 -11.87 10.08 -6.07
N VAL A 92 -11.64 10.56 -7.29
CA VAL A 92 -10.31 10.59 -7.91
C VAL A 92 -9.70 11.97 -7.69
N TYR A 93 -8.55 11.97 -7.04
CA TYR A 93 -7.69 13.13 -6.83
C TYR A 93 -6.50 13.06 -7.77
N ILE A 94 -6.19 14.17 -8.42
CA ILE A 94 -5.06 14.29 -9.33
C ILE A 94 -4.04 15.20 -8.65
N CYS A 95 -2.82 14.69 -8.45
CA CYS A 95 -1.70 15.54 -8.07
C CYS A 95 -0.81 15.78 -9.28
N THR A 96 -0.51 17.04 -9.57
CA THR A 96 0.35 17.45 -10.66
C THR A 96 1.65 18.00 -10.10
N ARG A 97 2.77 17.37 -10.47
CA ARG A 97 4.14 17.84 -10.20
C ARG A 97 4.65 18.56 -11.45
N ARG A 98 4.88 19.88 -11.37
CA ARG A 98 5.33 20.69 -12.51
C ARG A 98 6.64 21.44 -12.21
N ASN A 99 7.56 21.40 -13.16
CA ASN A 99 8.76 22.24 -13.22
C ASN A 99 8.91 22.81 -14.66
N ASN A 100 9.86 23.72 -14.88
CA ASN A 100 10.10 24.38 -16.17
C ASN A 100 10.35 23.42 -17.34
N SER A 101 10.71 22.16 -17.08
CA SER A 101 11.02 21.15 -18.10
C SER A 101 10.26 19.83 -17.91
N TYR A 102 9.40 19.71 -16.89
CA TYR A 102 8.74 18.44 -16.56
C TYR A 102 7.34 18.66 -15.99
N CYS A 103 6.41 17.78 -16.35
CA CYS A 103 5.03 17.79 -15.91
C CYS A 103 4.60 16.33 -15.74
N ALA A 104 4.13 15.95 -14.55
CA ALA A 104 3.55 14.63 -14.34
C ALA A 104 2.31 14.70 -13.47
N GLU A 105 1.35 13.84 -13.79
CA GLU A 105 0.07 13.72 -13.10
C GLU A 105 -0.10 12.32 -12.55
N VAL A 106 -0.50 12.24 -11.29
CA VAL A 106 -0.78 10.96 -10.62
C VAL A 106 -2.25 10.97 -10.22
N SER A 107 -2.97 9.92 -10.61
CA SER A 107 -4.37 9.72 -10.25
C SER A 107 -4.47 8.86 -9.00
N ILE A 108 -5.12 9.37 -7.98
CA ILE A 108 -5.26 8.75 -6.66
C ILE A 108 -6.75 8.53 -6.40
N GLN A 109 -7.16 7.28 -6.27
CA GLN A 109 -8.52 6.93 -5.89
C GLN A 109 -8.61 6.88 -4.36
N LEU A 110 -9.43 7.77 -3.78
CA LEU A 110 -9.83 7.71 -2.38
C LEU A 110 -11.23 7.09 -2.28
N THR A 111 -11.37 6.08 -1.43
CA THR A 111 -12.66 5.50 -1.04
C THR A 111 -12.81 5.61 0.46
N VAL A 112 -13.77 6.40 0.93
CA VAL A 112 -14.07 6.57 2.35
C VAL A 112 -15.33 5.78 2.68
N VAL A 113 -15.21 4.79 3.57
CA VAL A 113 -16.32 3.91 3.96
C VAL A 113 -16.66 4.07 5.44
N GLN A 114 -17.88 3.70 5.82
CA GLN A 114 -18.27 3.64 7.23
C GLN A 114 -17.51 2.54 7.96
N LYS A 115 -17.33 2.65 9.29
CA LYS A 115 -16.62 1.65 10.11
C LYS A 115 -17.16 0.22 9.93
N ALA A 116 -18.47 0.06 9.70
CA ALA A 116 -19.10 -1.23 9.44
C ALA A 116 -18.59 -1.93 8.16
N ALA A 117 -18.12 -1.15 7.17
CA ALA A 117 -17.60 -1.63 5.89
C ALA A 117 -16.06 -1.74 5.87
N ALA A 118 -15.37 -1.65 7.02
CA ALA A 118 -13.91 -1.66 7.09
C ALA A 118 -13.24 -2.89 6.45
N ARG A 119 -13.95 -4.02 6.35
CA ARG A 119 -13.45 -5.24 5.68
C ARG A 119 -13.39 -5.12 4.15
N GLU A 120 -14.18 -4.25 3.55
CA GLU A 120 -14.22 -4.04 2.09
C GLU A 120 -12.94 -3.35 1.59
N ILE A 121 -12.32 -2.53 2.44
CA ILE A 121 -11.09 -1.80 2.17
C ILE A 121 -9.85 -2.45 2.82
N ALA A 122 -9.92 -3.74 3.17
CA ALA A 122 -8.86 -4.40 3.91
C ALA A 122 -7.57 -4.60 3.07
N TYR A 123 -6.43 -4.36 3.71
CA TYR A 123 -5.11 -4.59 3.13
C TYR A 123 -4.78 -6.08 3.16
N HIS A 124 -4.48 -6.66 1.99
CA HIS A 124 -4.18 -8.08 1.90
C HIS A 124 -2.70 -8.33 2.22
N GLN A 125 -2.44 -9.27 3.14
CA GLN A 125 -1.09 -9.71 3.48
C GLN A 125 -1.04 -11.24 3.52
N VAL A 126 0.14 -11.79 3.24
CA VAL A 126 0.36 -13.23 3.13
C VAL A 126 1.51 -13.66 4.03
N LEU A 127 1.30 -14.71 4.80
CA LEU A 127 2.36 -15.40 5.55
C LEU A 127 2.35 -16.90 5.22
N PHE A 128 3.52 -17.52 5.32
CA PHE A 128 3.65 -18.96 5.11
C PHE A 128 3.44 -19.71 6.42
N THR A 129 2.62 -20.77 6.40
CA THR A 129 2.37 -21.58 7.59
C THR A 129 3.64 -22.29 8.07
N PHE A 130 3.72 -22.53 9.38
CA PHE A 130 4.85 -23.18 10.07
C PHE A 130 6.18 -22.41 9.94
N THR A 131 6.12 -21.13 9.59
CA THR A 131 7.25 -20.21 9.58
C THR A 131 6.97 -19.03 10.51
N SER A 132 8.03 -18.36 10.96
CA SER A 132 7.90 -17.05 11.59
C SER A 132 7.65 -15.98 10.52
N GLY A 133 6.88 -14.95 10.85
CA GLY A 133 6.57 -13.88 9.90
C GLY A 133 6.01 -12.65 10.58
N LYS A 134 5.73 -11.58 9.82
CA LYS A 134 5.09 -10.39 10.38
C LYS A 134 4.09 -9.78 9.41
N ILE A 135 3.01 -9.23 9.96
CA ILE A 135 2.13 -8.31 9.25
C ILE A 135 2.44 -6.87 9.66
N VAL A 136 2.35 -5.95 8.71
CA VAL A 136 2.66 -4.52 8.92
C VAL A 136 1.37 -3.72 8.97
N CYS A 137 1.22 -2.80 9.91
CA CYS A 137 0.12 -1.84 9.90
C CYS A 137 0.35 -0.79 8.79
N PRO A 138 -0.48 -0.77 7.74
CA PRO A 138 -0.20 -0.02 6.52
C PRO A 138 -0.45 1.49 6.66
N ASN A 139 0.19 2.28 5.80
CA ASN A 139 -0.11 3.72 5.60
C ASN A 139 -0.05 4.62 6.86
N LEU A 140 0.81 4.29 7.84
CA LEU A 140 0.95 5.11 9.05
C LEU A 140 2.02 6.21 8.97
N TRP A 141 2.84 6.22 7.92
CA TRP A 141 4.10 6.99 7.87
C TRP A 141 3.92 8.49 8.17
N GLU A 142 2.93 9.13 7.56
CA GLU A 142 2.71 10.58 7.68
C GLU A 142 2.24 11.01 9.08
N PHE A 143 1.73 10.07 9.87
CA PHE A 143 1.24 10.32 11.23
C PHE A 143 2.30 10.08 12.31
N LYS A 144 3.50 9.58 11.95
CA LYS A 144 4.59 9.31 12.88
C LYS A 144 5.47 10.54 13.06
N THR A 145 5.15 11.40 14.02
CA THR A 145 5.87 12.67 14.24
C THR A 145 7.33 12.49 14.65
N ASN A 146 7.66 11.49 15.48
CA ASN A 146 9.03 11.28 16.03
C ASN A 146 9.66 9.92 15.70
N ARG A 147 9.04 9.11 14.81
CA ARG A 147 9.49 7.76 14.38
C ARG A 147 9.73 6.71 15.49
N THR A 148 9.64 7.06 16.77
CA THR A 148 10.14 6.20 17.88
C THR A 148 9.09 5.74 18.89
N ASN A 149 7.84 6.20 18.84
CA ASN A 149 6.82 5.64 19.73
C ASN A 149 5.43 5.75 19.12
N VAL A 150 5.07 4.74 18.32
CA VAL A 150 3.68 4.52 17.95
C VAL A 150 3.15 3.43 18.86
N GLU A 151 2.26 3.80 19.76
CA GLU A 151 1.47 2.84 20.52
C GLU A 151 0.36 2.31 19.61
N LEU A 152 0.60 1.13 19.03
CA LEU A 152 -0.39 0.41 18.24
C LEU A 152 -1.09 -0.63 19.09
N GLN A 153 -2.41 -0.62 19.00
CA GLN A 153 -3.23 -1.69 19.53
C GLN A 153 -3.63 -2.62 18.39
N TRP A 154 -3.35 -3.91 18.55
CA TRP A 154 -3.69 -4.94 17.58
C TRP A 154 -4.91 -5.73 18.04
N TYR A 155 -5.79 -6.04 17.11
CA TYR A 155 -7.00 -6.82 17.35
C TYR A 155 -7.08 -7.93 16.31
N LYS A 156 -7.56 -9.11 16.73
CA LYS A 156 -7.99 -10.18 15.82
C LYS A 156 -9.46 -10.47 16.11
N ASP A 157 -10.30 -10.39 15.07
CA ASP A 157 -11.75 -10.64 15.21
C ASP A 157 -12.41 -9.84 16.35
N ALA A 158 -12.02 -8.56 16.47
CA ALA A 158 -12.44 -7.60 17.51
C ALA A 158 -11.93 -7.86 18.94
N LEU A 159 -11.14 -8.91 19.16
CA LEU A 159 -10.46 -9.15 20.44
C LEU A 159 -9.09 -8.47 20.44
N LEU A 160 -8.80 -7.71 21.50
CA LEU A 160 -7.49 -7.11 21.70
C LEU A 160 -6.45 -8.22 21.85
N LEU A 161 -5.37 -8.12 21.09
CA LEU A 161 -4.22 -8.99 21.23
C LEU A 161 -3.34 -8.44 22.34
N GLU A 162 -2.88 -9.32 23.20
CA GLU A 162 -1.85 -9.03 24.20
C GLU A 162 -0.47 -9.28 23.58
N ASP A 163 0.52 -8.51 24.03
CA ASP A 163 1.92 -8.72 23.68
C ASP A 163 2.45 -9.92 24.48
N ASP A 164 1.96 -11.10 24.11
CA ASP A 164 2.39 -12.37 24.66
C ASP A 164 3.58 -12.88 23.84
N SER A 165 4.75 -12.87 24.50
CA SER A 165 6.03 -13.27 23.92
C SER A 165 6.04 -14.68 23.28
N GLU A 166 5.09 -15.55 23.64
CA GLU A 166 5.02 -16.91 23.10
C GLU A 166 4.48 -16.97 21.66
N LYS A 167 3.46 -16.17 21.32
CA LYS A 167 2.80 -16.22 20.00
C LYS A 167 2.93 -14.94 19.18
N PHE A 168 2.69 -13.79 19.80
CA PHE A 168 2.56 -12.51 19.11
C PHE A 168 3.49 -11.48 19.74
N VAL A 169 4.45 -10.97 18.96
CA VAL A 169 5.40 -9.96 19.44
C VAL A 169 5.13 -8.63 18.74
N PHE A 170 4.95 -7.56 19.52
CA PHE A 170 4.64 -6.24 18.97
C PHE A 170 5.92 -5.48 18.62
N LEU A 171 6.23 -5.40 17.32
CA LEU A 171 7.40 -4.70 16.81
C LEU A 171 7.09 -3.22 16.57
N LYS A 172 7.14 -2.41 17.63
CA LYS A 172 6.77 -0.98 17.65
C LYS A 172 7.45 -0.14 16.56
N GLU A 173 8.76 -0.29 16.38
CA GLU A 173 9.54 0.48 15.39
C GLU A 173 9.01 0.28 13.95
N SER A 174 8.68 -0.96 13.62
CA SER A 174 8.19 -1.34 12.30
C SER A 174 6.67 -1.33 12.19
N SER A 175 5.94 -0.89 13.23
CA SER A 175 4.47 -0.96 13.29
C SER A 175 3.93 -2.31 12.88
N SER A 176 4.57 -3.39 13.33
CA SER A 176 4.28 -4.75 12.86
C SER A 176 3.91 -5.67 14.01
N LEU A 177 3.04 -6.64 13.70
CA LEU A 177 2.73 -7.77 14.56
C LEU A 177 3.54 -8.97 14.05
N PHE A 178 4.45 -9.47 14.87
CA PHE A 178 5.29 -10.62 14.55
C PHE A 178 4.69 -11.91 15.12
N PHE A 179 4.74 -12.96 14.32
CA PHE A 179 4.25 -14.30 14.61
C PHE A 179 5.47 -15.19 14.79
N THR A 180 5.61 -15.80 15.97
CA THR A 180 6.69 -16.75 16.26
C THR A 180 6.58 -18.00 15.39
N SER A 181 5.36 -18.51 15.20
CA SER A 181 5.00 -19.58 14.28
C SER A 181 3.60 -19.36 13.73
N VAL A 182 3.47 -19.28 12.41
CA VAL A 182 2.19 -19.03 11.74
C VAL A 182 1.41 -20.33 11.57
N LEU A 183 0.19 -20.40 12.11
CA LEU A 183 -0.71 -21.54 11.93
C LEU A 183 -1.76 -21.24 10.85
N PRO A 184 -2.34 -22.26 10.19
CA PRO A 184 -3.46 -22.05 9.26
C PRO A 184 -4.64 -21.27 9.87
N THR A 185 -4.88 -21.48 11.17
CA THR A 185 -5.92 -20.81 11.97
C THR A 185 -5.63 -19.33 12.27
N ASP A 186 -4.42 -18.87 11.97
CA ASP A 186 -4.07 -17.45 12.12
C ASP A 186 -4.55 -16.60 10.94
N SER A 187 -5.02 -17.21 9.85
CA SER A 187 -5.74 -16.50 8.80
C SER A 187 -6.98 -15.79 9.35
N GLY A 188 -7.35 -14.66 8.75
CA GLY A 188 -8.49 -13.86 9.19
C GLY A 188 -8.26 -12.35 9.08
N TYR A 189 -9.07 -11.59 9.82
CA TYR A 189 -8.99 -10.14 9.85
C TYR A 189 -8.27 -9.64 11.10
N TYR A 190 -7.23 -8.85 10.88
CA TYR A 190 -6.51 -8.14 11.91
C TYR A 190 -6.83 -6.65 11.79
N THR A 191 -6.91 -5.96 12.92
CA THR A 191 -7.12 -4.51 12.95
C THR A 191 -6.04 -3.90 13.81
N CYS A 192 -5.33 -2.91 13.29
CA CYS A 192 -4.43 -2.08 14.07
C CYS A 192 -5.02 -0.69 14.25
N LYS A 193 -4.92 -0.17 15.47
CA LYS A 193 -5.41 1.17 15.85
C LYS A 193 -4.29 2.01 16.42
N MET A 194 -4.28 3.28 16.06
CA MET A 194 -3.30 4.28 16.49
C MET A 194 -4.01 5.56 16.92
N ALA A 195 -3.61 6.11 18.07
CA ALA A 195 -4.03 7.45 18.46
C ALA A 195 -3.17 8.51 17.74
N PHE A 196 -3.82 9.52 17.18
CA PHE A 196 -3.16 10.65 16.51
C PHE A 196 -3.60 11.96 17.15
N PRO A 197 -2.84 12.49 18.13
CA PRO A 197 -3.09 13.80 18.71
C PRO A 197 -2.69 14.91 17.73
N TYR A 198 -3.63 15.78 17.38
CA TYR A 198 -3.43 16.91 16.48
C TYR A 198 -4.30 18.11 16.91
N GLU A 199 -3.68 19.28 17.07
CA GLU A 199 -4.35 20.54 17.47
C GLU A 199 -5.32 20.40 18.67
N GLY A 200 -4.93 19.61 19.69
CA GLY A 200 -5.72 19.42 20.91
C GLY A 200 -6.86 18.38 20.79
N VAL A 201 -7.04 17.77 19.61
CA VAL A 201 -7.98 16.66 19.38
C VAL A 201 -7.19 15.37 19.19
N THR A 202 -7.62 14.28 19.81
CA THR A 202 -7.06 12.95 19.56
C THR A 202 -7.94 12.18 18.60
N TYR A 203 -7.43 11.95 17.39
CA TYR A 203 -8.08 11.13 16.39
C TYR A 203 -7.69 9.66 16.53
N GLU A 204 -8.55 8.76 16.08
CA GLU A 204 -8.26 7.33 15.95
C GLU A 204 -7.98 7.03 14.47
N ILE A 205 -6.88 6.33 14.19
CA ILE A 205 -6.55 5.80 12.86
C ILE A 205 -6.62 4.29 12.93
N THR A 206 -7.46 3.70 12.10
CA THR A 206 -7.73 2.27 12.06
C THR A 206 -7.34 1.71 10.69
N ARG A 207 -6.66 0.56 10.69
CA ARG A 207 -6.35 -0.17 9.47
C ARG A 207 -6.75 -1.63 9.62
N THR A 208 -7.49 -2.11 8.64
CA THR A 208 -7.93 -3.51 8.58
C THR A 208 -7.05 -4.29 7.62
N ILE A 209 -6.52 -5.42 8.07
CA ILE A 209 -5.67 -6.32 7.30
C ILE A 209 -6.40 -7.65 7.15
N LYS A 210 -6.44 -8.18 5.93
CA LYS A 210 -6.87 -9.54 5.65
C LYS A 210 -5.64 -10.41 5.48
N LEU A 211 -5.33 -11.20 6.51
CA LEU A 211 -4.21 -12.14 6.49
C LEU A 211 -4.65 -13.45 5.83
N ARG A 212 -3.95 -13.84 4.78
CA ARG A 212 -4.02 -15.17 4.18
C ARG A 212 -2.79 -15.98 4.58
N THR A 213 -2.99 -17.17 5.11
CA THR A 213 -1.91 -18.12 5.36
C THR A 213 -1.80 -19.08 4.19
N VAL A 214 -0.59 -19.36 3.74
CA VAL A 214 -0.31 -20.23 2.59
C VAL A 214 0.65 -21.32 3.03
N GLU A 215 0.35 -22.57 2.69
CA GLU A 215 1.31 -23.66 2.91
C GLU A 215 2.54 -23.45 2.03
N GLN A 216 3.72 -23.60 2.61
CA GLN A 216 4.94 -23.53 1.83
C GLN A 216 5.00 -24.74 0.90
N GLU A 217 5.08 -24.49 -0.41
CA GLU A 217 5.32 -25.57 -1.37
C GLU A 217 6.66 -26.22 -1.03
N LYS A 218 6.63 -27.51 -0.68
CA LYS A 218 7.86 -28.30 -0.59
C LYS A 218 8.45 -28.37 -2.00
N LYS A 219 9.59 -27.69 -2.20
CA LYS A 219 10.41 -27.90 -3.41
C LYS A 219 10.99 -29.31 -3.34
N ILE A 220 10.29 -30.25 -3.96
CA ILE A 220 10.81 -31.60 -4.15
C ILE A 220 11.76 -31.53 -5.35
N THR A 221 13.06 -31.60 -5.10
CA THR A 221 14.05 -31.75 -6.16
C THR A 221 13.91 -33.18 -6.70
N PRO A 222 13.51 -33.38 -7.97
CA PRO A 222 13.37 -34.72 -8.50
C PRO A 222 14.75 -35.38 -8.60
N ILE A 223 14.84 -36.64 -8.19
CA ILE A 223 16.03 -37.44 -8.39
C ILE A 223 15.94 -38.09 -9.75
N ILE A 224 16.99 -37.93 -10.56
CA ILE A 224 17.14 -38.64 -11.84
C ILE A 224 17.42 -40.10 -11.50
N VAL A 225 16.42 -40.95 -11.72
CA VAL A 225 16.55 -42.41 -11.57
C VAL A 225 17.23 -42.98 -12.82
N TYR A 226 16.97 -42.38 -13.98
CA TYR A 226 17.56 -42.77 -15.25
C TYR A 226 17.74 -41.58 -16.21
N PRO A 227 18.87 -41.48 -16.95
CA PRO A 227 19.98 -42.43 -17.00
C PRO A 227 20.89 -42.38 -15.77
N THR A 228 21.41 -43.54 -15.37
CA THR A 228 22.53 -43.59 -14.42
C THR A 228 23.81 -43.10 -15.11
N GLN A 229 24.85 -42.72 -14.38
CA GLN A 229 26.13 -42.23 -14.97
C GLN A 229 26.86 -43.28 -15.85
N LYS A 230 26.28 -44.45 -16.10
CA LYS A 230 26.85 -45.48 -16.98
C LYS A 230 26.42 -45.24 -18.43
N THR A 231 27.40 -45.01 -19.28
CA THR A 231 27.22 -44.91 -20.73
C THR A 231 26.88 -46.28 -21.32
N THR A 232 25.77 -46.38 -22.05
CA THR A 232 25.40 -47.58 -22.82
C THR A 232 25.82 -47.39 -24.28
N SER A 233 26.58 -48.32 -24.85
CA SER A 233 26.98 -48.31 -26.27
C SER A 233 25.80 -48.65 -27.18
N ALA A 234 25.54 -47.83 -28.20
CA ALA A 234 24.55 -48.11 -29.24
C ALA A 234 25.20 -48.78 -30.46
N ALA A 235 24.48 -49.67 -31.13
CA ALA A 235 24.93 -50.30 -32.37
C ALA A 235 24.84 -49.29 -33.54
N LEU A 236 25.91 -49.20 -34.33
CA LEU A 236 26.09 -48.17 -35.38
C LEU A 236 25.10 -48.27 -36.55
N GLU A 237 24.36 -49.38 -36.66
CA GLU A 237 23.45 -49.66 -37.79
C GLU A 237 21.99 -49.20 -37.55
N GLU A 238 21.63 -48.77 -36.33
CA GLU A 238 20.29 -48.24 -36.05
C GLU A 238 20.20 -46.74 -36.35
N ARG A 239 19.32 -46.36 -37.29
CA ARG A 239 19.08 -44.95 -37.68
C ARG A 239 18.33 -44.12 -36.62
N THR A 240 17.83 -44.75 -35.55
CA THR A 240 17.02 -44.10 -34.51
C THR A 240 17.34 -44.68 -33.14
N ALA A 241 17.78 -43.81 -32.21
CA ALA A 241 17.96 -44.15 -30.81
C ALA A 241 16.79 -43.62 -29.97
N LYS A 242 16.21 -44.47 -29.11
CA LYS A 242 15.14 -44.08 -28.19
C LYS A 242 15.70 -43.88 -26.79
N LEU A 243 15.75 -42.63 -26.33
CA LEU A 243 16.16 -42.27 -24.98
C LEU A 243 14.91 -42.16 -24.09
N ASN A 244 14.86 -42.99 -23.03
CA ASN A 244 13.85 -42.87 -21.99
C ASN A 244 14.48 -42.22 -20.76
N GLY A 245 13.75 -41.36 -20.06
CA GLY A 245 14.15 -40.77 -18.79
C GLY A 245 13.13 -41.10 -17.72
N LEU A 246 13.59 -41.35 -16.49
CA LEU A 246 12.72 -41.57 -15.33
C LEU A 246 13.21 -40.70 -14.18
N ALA A 247 12.30 -39.92 -13.61
CA ALA A 247 12.54 -39.11 -12.42
C ALA A 247 11.55 -39.52 -11.32
N ALA A 248 12.03 -39.57 -10.08
CA ALA A 248 11.21 -39.88 -8.90
C ALA A 248 11.15 -38.66 -7.96
N LYS A 249 10.06 -38.59 -7.20
CA LYS A 249 9.93 -37.70 -6.03
C LYS A 249 10.53 -38.43 -4.82
N GLU A 250 11.33 -37.72 -4.04
CA GLU A 250 11.70 -38.15 -2.68
C GLU A 250 10.50 -38.04 -1.72
#